data_AF-A0A645FMQ7-F1
#
_entry.id   AF-A0A645FMQ7-F1
#
_cell.length_a   1.000
_cell.length_b   1.000
_cell.length_c   1.000
_cell.angle_alpha   90.00
_cell.angle_beta   90.00
_cell.angle_gamma   90.00
#
_symmetry.space_group_name_H-M   'P 1'
#
loop_
_entity.id
_entity.type
_entity.pdbx_description
1 polymer ?
#
loop_
_entity_poly.entity_id
_entity_poly.type
_entity_poly.pdbx_seq_one_letter_code
_entity_poly.pdbx_strand_id
1 'polypeptide(L)'
;MSLSAYAIGKWLKLSEEELKELTLSAILADAGKASVPKEILMKKGFLTEQELSEMKKHVQYSYDMLDNYPISKKVKDAIRYHHEREDGSGYPEGLKGDKIPYYAKIIAVADVYTALTSKRPQREKLTPFEALKIMERDFMDKLDVTILTEFLKRIAENYIGNPVKLNDDTIGEIVFLSVHKLSRPVIRTTQGDKLIDLGNKENAKLEIVEFL
;
A
#
# COMPACT_ATOMS: atom_id res chain seq x y z
N MET A 1 -5.82 -5.25 -2.01
CA MET A 1 -6.49 -4.04 -1.50
C MET A 1 -7.49 -4.36 -0.39
N SER A 2 -8.62 -5.02 -0.63
CA SER A 2 -9.67 -5.23 0.40
C SER A 2 -9.20 -5.95 1.68
N LEU A 3 -8.46 -7.05 1.54
CA LEU A 3 -7.91 -7.78 2.70
C LEU A 3 -6.96 -6.91 3.54
N SER A 4 -6.11 -6.14 2.88
CA SER A 4 -5.18 -5.21 3.54
C SER A 4 -5.94 -4.09 4.25
N ALA A 5 -6.96 -3.52 3.61
CA ALA A 5 -7.81 -2.51 4.25
C ALA A 5 -8.53 -3.06 5.49
N TYR A 6 -9.09 -4.27 5.42
CA TYR A 6 -9.69 -4.94 6.58
C TYR A 6 -8.68 -5.14 7.71
N ALA A 7 -7.48 -5.64 7.40
CA ALA A 7 -6.43 -5.85 8.40
C ALA A 7 -6.02 -4.54 9.08
N ILE A 8 -5.82 -3.46 8.31
CA ILE A 8 -5.54 -2.12 8.85
C ILE A 8 -6.68 -1.67 9.76
N GLY A 9 -7.94 -1.80 9.34
CA GLY A 9 -9.09 -1.47 10.17
C GLY A 9 -9.12 -2.23 11.49
N LYS A 10 -8.78 -3.53 11.49
CA LYS A 10 -8.69 -4.33 12.74
C LYS A 10 -7.60 -3.78 13.66
N TRP A 11 -6.44 -3.43 13.14
CA TRP A 11 -5.34 -2.86 13.94
C TRP A 11 -5.69 -1.50 14.52
N LEU A 12 -6.46 -0.70 13.77
CA LEU A 12 -7.01 0.58 14.21
C LEU A 12 -8.26 0.44 15.10
N LYS A 13 -8.66 -0.79 15.46
CA LYS A 13 -9.77 -1.12 16.37
C LYS A 13 -11.14 -0.62 15.90
N LEU A 14 -11.37 -0.60 14.58
CA LEU A 14 -12.70 -0.34 14.03
C LEU A 14 -13.68 -1.43 14.50
N SER A 15 -14.92 -1.03 14.71
CA SER A 15 -16.02 -1.94 15.02
C SER A 15 -16.33 -2.86 13.84
N GLU A 16 -17.03 -3.98 14.10
CA GLU A 16 -17.41 -4.93 13.05
C GLU A 16 -18.32 -4.31 11.97
N GLU A 17 -19.09 -3.28 12.30
CA GLU A 17 -19.87 -2.53 11.31
C GLU A 17 -18.98 -1.65 10.43
N GLU A 18 -18.06 -0.90 11.04
CA GLU A 18 -17.10 -0.06 10.30
C GLU A 18 -16.19 -0.90 9.41
N LEU A 19 -15.78 -2.08 9.87
CA LEU A 19 -14.99 -3.03 9.08
C LEU A 19 -15.74 -3.53 7.85
N LYS A 20 -17.05 -3.80 7.97
CA LYS A 20 -17.89 -4.20 6.83
C LYS A 20 -17.94 -3.07 5.80
N GLU A 21 -18.20 -1.84 6.24
CA GLU A 21 -18.24 -0.68 5.35
C GLU A 21 -16.88 -0.43 4.68
N LEU A 22 -15.79 -0.44 5.44
CA LEU A 22 -14.43 -0.25 4.92
C LEU A 22 -14.08 -1.33 3.89
N THR A 23 -14.40 -2.59 4.18
CA THR A 23 -14.12 -3.71 3.27
C THR A 23 -14.94 -3.60 2.00
N LEU A 24 -16.23 -3.26 2.12
CA LEU A 24 -17.09 -3.04 0.96
C LEU A 24 -16.56 -1.90 0.08
N SER A 25 -16.16 -0.79 0.70
CA SER A 25 -15.53 0.34 0.02
C SER A 25 -14.29 -0.10 -0.75
N ALA A 26 -13.41 -0.87 -0.11
CA ALA A 26 -12.17 -1.35 -0.72
C ALA A 26 -12.39 -2.38 -1.84
N ILE A 27 -13.48 -3.14 -1.81
CA ILE A 27 -13.85 -4.06 -2.91
C ILE A 27 -14.32 -3.27 -4.13
N LEU A 28 -15.11 -2.22 -3.90
CA LEU A 28 -15.79 -1.47 -4.96
C LEU A 28 -14.98 -0.27 -5.48
N ALA A 29 -13.92 0.14 -4.78
CA ALA A 29 -13.12 1.33 -5.09
C ALA A 29 -12.66 1.38 -6.56
N ASP A 30 -12.30 0.23 -7.12
CA ASP A 30 -11.80 0.09 -8.49
C ASP A 30 -12.83 -0.42 -9.51
N ALA A 31 -14.10 -0.61 -9.13
CA ALA A 31 -15.13 -1.17 -10.01
C ALA A 31 -15.35 -0.34 -11.28
N GLY A 32 -15.23 0.98 -11.17
CA GLY A 32 -15.33 1.94 -12.26
C GLY A 32 -14.23 1.84 -13.31
N LYS A 33 -13.15 1.06 -13.07
CA LYS A 33 -12.17 0.74 -14.13
C LYS A 33 -12.81 0.00 -15.30
N ALA A 34 -13.95 -0.67 -15.09
CA ALA A 34 -14.74 -1.28 -16.15
C ALA A 34 -15.28 -0.26 -17.19
N SER A 35 -15.42 1.00 -16.80
CA SER A 35 -15.87 2.10 -17.68
C SER A 35 -14.73 2.85 -18.37
N VAL A 36 -13.47 2.55 -18.04
CA VAL A 36 -12.29 3.13 -18.70
C VAL A 36 -12.04 2.39 -20.02
N PRO A 37 -11.75 3.10 -21.14
CA PRO A 37 -11.44 2.45 -22.42
C PRO A 37 -10.34 1.39 -22.29
N LYS A 38 -10.57 0.22 -22.91
CA LYS A 38 -9.70 -0.94 -22.78
C LYS A 38 -8.28 -0.65 -23.27
N GLU A 39 -8.14 0.19 -24.29
CA GLU A 39 -6.87 0.60 -24.87
C GLU A 39 -6.01 1.36 -23.85
N ILE A 40 -6.64 2.15 -22.98
CA ILE A 40 -5.97 2.88 -21.88
C ILE A 40 -5.66 1.91 -20.74
N LEU A 41 -6.64 1.11 -20.32
CA LEU A 41 -6.51 0.18 -19.20
C LEU A 41 -5.43 -0.88 -19.42
N MET A 42 -5.29 -1.36 -20.66
CA MET A 42 -4.36 -2.43 -21.04
C MET A 42 -3.07 -1.92 -21.69
N LYS A 43 -2.87 -0.60 -21.78
CA LYS A 43 -1.69 -0.01 -22.42
C LYS A 43 -0.41 -0.49 -21.75
N LYS A 44 0.57 -0.87 -22.58
CA LYS A 44 1.96 -1.14 -22.15
C LYS A 44 2.78 0.13 -22.37
N GLY A 45 3.52 0.59 -21.36
CA GLY A 45 4.26 1.85 -21.38
C GLY A 45 3.47 3.05 -20.81
N PHE A 46 4.08 4.23 -20.87
CA PHE A 46 3.52 5.42 -20.24
C PHE A 46 2.17 5.84 -20.84
N LEU A 47 1.25 6.27 -19.97
CA LEU A 47 0.02 6.95 -20.37
C LEU A 47 0.33 8.41 -20.71
N THR A 48 -0.34 8.95 -21.73
CA THR A 48 -0.35 10.40 -21.98
C THR A 48 -1.13 11.13 -20.89
N GLU A 49 -1.02 12.45 -20.79
CA GLU A 49 -1.78 13.23 -19.80
C GLU A 49 -3.30 13.05 -19.97
N GLN A 50 -3.78 12.97 -21.21
CA GLN A 50 -5.19 12.74 -21.52
C GLN A 50 -5.63 11.33 -21.09
N GLU A 51 -4.83 10.31 -21.39
CA GLU A 51 -5.11 8.94 -20.97
C GLU A 51 -5.07 8.78 -19.45
N LEU A 52 -4.15 9.47 -18.78
CA LEU A 52 -4.07 9.50 -17.33
C LEU A 52 -5.29 10.19 -16.72
N SER A 53 -5.73 11.31 -17.30
CA SER A 53 -6.95 12.01 -16.89
C SER A 53 -8.18 11.11 -17.00
N GLU A 54 -8.30 10.35 -18.09
CA GLU A 54 -9.38 9.38 -18.27
C GLU A 54 -9.29 8.22 -17.27
N MET A 55 -8.10 7.67 -17.05
CA MET A 55 -7.88 6.62 -16.04
C MET A 55 -8.28 7.08 -14.64
N LYS A 56 -7.98 8.34 -14.26
CA LYS A 56 -8.35 8.90 -12.95
C LYS A 56 -9.87 8.98 -12.74
N LYS A 57 -10.68 9.05 -13.80
CA LYS A 57 -12.14 9.09 -13.69
C LYS A 57 -12.76 7.81 -13.16
N HIS A 58 -12.01 6.70 -13.08
CA HIS A 58 -12.54 5.45 -12.52
C HIS A 58 -13.10 5.63 -11.09
N VAL A 59 -12.56 6.56 -10.28
CA VAL A 59 -13.10 6.84 -8.94
C VAL A 59 -14.50 7.43 -9.00
N GLN A 60 -14.77 8.29 -9.98
CA GLN A 60 -16.08 8.87 -10.23
C GLN A 60 -17.01 7.81 -10.80
N TYR A 61 -16.54 7.00 -11.74
CA TYR A 61 -17.32 5.88 -12.28
C TYR A 61 -17.71 4.88 -11.18
N SER A 62 -16.79 4.51 -10.28
CA SER A 62 -17.09 3.65 -9.12
C SER A 62 -18.12 4.28 -8.18
N TYR A 63 -18.06 5.60 -7.97
CA TYR A 63 -19.02 6.34 -7.15
C TYR A 63 -20.42 6.33 -7.78
N ASP A 64 -20.52 6.71 -9.06
CA ASP A 64 -21.79 6.84 -9.80
C ASP A 64 -22.51 5.50 -9.93
N MET A 65 -21.76 4.40 -10.07
CA MET A 65 -22.31 3.04 -10.09
C MET A 65 -23.15 2.70 -8.84
N LEU A 66 -22.92 3.40 -7.73
CA LEU A 66 -23.58 3.15 -6.45
C LEU A 66 -24.75 4.11 -6.16
N ASP A 67 -25.09 5.01 -7.08
CA ASP A 67 -26.09 6.04 -6.81
C ASP A 67 -27.49 5.52 -6.53
N ASN A 68 -27.88 4.42 -7.19
CA ASN A 68 -29.19 3.81 -7.02
C ASN A 68 -29.23 2.72 -5.95
N TYR A 69 -28.15 2.51 -5.20
CA TYR A 69 -28.06 1.48 -4.17
C TYR A 69 -28.08 2.10 -2.76
N PRO A 70 -28.67 1.40 -1.76
CA PRO A 70 -28.71 1.86 -0.37
C PRO A 70 -27.33 1.69 0.31
N ILE A 71 -26.33 2.40 -0.19
CA ILE A 71 -24.96 2.40 0.30
C ILE A 71 -24.72 3.66 1.13
N SER A 72 -24.05 3.51 2.27
CA SER A 72 -23.79 4.64 3.16
C SER A 72 -22.88 5.68 2.50
N LYS A 73 -23.04 6.95 2.89
CA LYS A 73 -22.19 8.05 2.39
C LYS A 73 -20.71 7.78 2.67
N LYS A 74 -20.37 7.18 3.82
CA LYS A 74 -18.99 6.82 4.19
C LYS A 74 -18.37 5.90 3.15
N VAL A 75 -19.11 4.89 2.68
CA VAL A 75 -18.63 3.95 1.65
C VAL A 75 -18.42 4.66 0.32
N LYS A 76 -19.40 5.47 -0.12
CA LYS A 76 -19.29 6.23 -1.37
C LYS A 76 -18.12 7.21 -1.36
N ASP A 77 -17.97 7.98 -0.27
CA ASP A 77 -16.87 8.91 -0.10
C ASP A 77 -15.51 8.18 -0.11
N ALA A 78 -15.42 7.03 0.58
CA ALA A 78 -14.20 6.23 0.60
C ALA A 78 -13.77 5.81 -0.82
N ILE A 79 -14.74 5.36 -1.62
CA ILE A 79 -14.53 4.96 -3.02
C ILE A 79 -14.08 6.15 -3.86
N ARG A 80 -14.73 7.31 -3.76
CA ARG A 80 -14.40 8.49 -4.58
C ARG A 80 -13.04 9.08 -4.24
N TYR A 81 -12.64 9.05 -2.98
CA TYR A 81 -11.48 9.80 -2.48
C TYR A 81 -10.28 8.93 -2.08
N HIS A 82 -10.27 7.62 -2.34
CA HIS A 82 -9.13 6.74 -1.96
C HIS A 82 -7.79 7.07 -2.66
N HIS A 83 -7.83 7.90 -3.70
CA HIS A 83 -6.64 8.42 -4.37
C HIS A 83 -6.24 9.85 -3.94
N GLU A 84 -6.96 10.43 -2.98
CA GLU A 84 -6.53 11.66 -2.32
C GLU A 84 -5.25 11.41 -1.48
N ARG A 85 -4.49 12.48 -1.25
CA ARG A 85 -3.21 12.46 -0.54
C ARG A 85 -3.14 13.59 0.45
N GLU A 86 -2.51 13.37 1.61
CA GLU A 86 -2.45 14.35 2.71
C GLU A 86 -1.90 15.72 2.28
N ASP A 87 -0.94 15.74 1.34
CA ASP A 87 -0.33 16.94 0.76
C ASP A 87 -1.21 17.64 -0.30
N GLY A 88 -2.30 17.00 -0.73
CA GLY A 88 -3.20 17.44 -1.80
C GLY A 88 -2.71 17.19 -3.21
N SER A 89 -1.67 16.37 -3.40
CA SER A 89 -1.22 15.91 -4.73
C SER A 89 -2.14 14.86 -5.35
N GLY A 90 -3.13 14.39 -4.58
CA GLY A 90 -4.11 13.38 -4.98
C GLY A 90 -5.21 13.89 -5.91
N TYR A 91 -6.21 13.05 -6.12
CA TYR A 91 -7.36 13.31 -6.99
C TYR A 91 -8.60 12.56 -6.44
N PRO A 92 -9.83 12.95 -6.81
CA PRO A 92 -10.21 13.89 -7.87
C PRO A 92 -10.17 15.38 -7.51
N GLU A 93 -10.21 15.75 -6.23
CA GLU A 93 -10.45 17.13 -5.78
C GLU A 93 -9.22 17.77 -5.11
N GLY A 94 -8.16 17.00 -4.83
CA GLY A 94 -6.96 17.51 -4.17
C GLY A 94 -7.23 17.86 -2.71
N LEU A 95 -8.05 17.03 -2.05
CA LEU A 95 -8.35 17.14 -0.62
C LEU A 95 -7.07 17.01 0.21
N LYS A 96 -7.04 17.65 1.38
CA LYS A 96 -5.88 17.66 2.28
C LYS A 96 -6.30 17.36 3.71
N GLY A 97 -5.42 16.69 4.46
CA GLY A 97 -5.60 16.52 5.90
C GLY A 97 -6.94 15.86 6.25
N ASP A 98 -7.60 16.47 7.21
CA ASP A 98 -8.89 16.02 7.75
C ASP A 98 -10.07 16.11 6.78
N LYS A 99 -9.88 16.72 5.60
CA LYS A 99 -10.90 16.71 4.55
C LYS A 99 -11.01 15.37 3.85
N ILE A 100 -9.96 14.54 3.92
CA ILE A 100 -9.96 13.20 3.32
C ILE A 100 -10.74 12.26 4.26
N PRO A 101 -11.79 11.57 3.77
CA PRO A 101 -12.56 10.64 4.59
C PRO A 101 -11.67 9.56 5.21
N TYR A 102 -11.94 9.19 6.46
CA TYR A 102 -11.10 8.26 7.20
C TYR A 102 -10.93 6.89 6.49
N TYR A 103 -12.00 6.32 5.94
CA TYR A 103 -11.91 5.08 5.17
C TYR A 103 -11.09 5.25 3.88
N ALA A 104 -11.15 6.40 3.21
CA ALA A 104 -10.32 6.69 2.04
C ALA A 104 -8.84 6.68 2.41
N LYS A 105 -8.45 7.26 3.57
CA LYS A 105 -7.08 7.23 4.07
C LYS A 105 -6.57 5.80 4.30
N ILE A 106 -7.41 4.93 4.88
CA ILE A 106 -7.07 3.51 5.07
C ILE A 106 -6.89 2.78 3.72
N ILE A 107 -7.83 2.98 2.79
CA ILE A 107 -7.78 2.33 1.47
C ILE A 107 -6.58 2.83 0.68
N ALA A 108 -6.21 4.10 0.79
CA ALA A 108 -5.03 4.66 0.14
C ALA A 108 -3.74 3.92 0.52
N VAL A 109 -3.54 3.61 1.81
CA VAL A 109 -2.39 2.83 2.28
C VAL A 109 -2.43 1.39 1.72
N ALA A 110 -3.60 0.76 1.78
CA ALA A 110 -3.80 -0.60 1.26
C ALA A 110 -3.59 -0.70 -0.26
N ASP A 111 -4.03 0.31 -1.02
CA ASP A 111 -3.88 0.40 -2.46
C ASP A 111 -2.41 0.57 -2.86
N VAL A 112 -1.69 1.52 -2.24
CA VAL A 112 -0.26 1.75 -2.50
C VAL A 112 0.53 0.46 -2.27
N TYR A 113 0.33 -0.22 -1.14
CA TYR A 113 1.03 -1.48 -0.89
C TYR A 113 0.67 -2.57 -1.91
N THR A 114 -0.62 -2.72 -2.24
CA THR A 114 -1.08 -3.69 -3.26
C THR A 114 -0.45 -3.37 -4.61
N ALA A 115 -0.35 -2.10 -4.98
CA ALA A 115 0.27 -1.63 -6.22
C ALA A 115 1.77 -1.93 -6.28
N LEU A 116 2.47 -1.88 -5.14
CA LEU A 116 3.89 -2.18 -5.04
C LEU A 116 4.18 -3.69 -5.13
N THR A 117 3.34 -4.52 -4.51
CA THR A 117 3.57 -5.96 -4.35
C THR A 117 2.86 -6.84 -5.39
N SER A 118 1.95 -6.28 -6.18
CA SER A 118 1.27 -7.01 -7.27
C SER A 118 2.05 -6.91 -8.57
N LYS A 119 2.11 -8.02 -9.32
CA LYS A 119 2.65 -8.00 -10.70
C LYS A 119 1.72 -7.17 -11.58
N ARG A 120 2.28 -6.23 -12.34
CA ARG A 120 1.53 -5.41 -13.32
C ARG A 120 2.13 -5.61 -14.71
N PRO A 121 1.37 -5.39 -15.80
CA PRO A 121 1.90 -5.50 -17.17
C PRO A 121 3.15 -4.66 -17.43
N GLN A 122 3.35 -3.62 -16.61
CA GLN A 122 4.39 -2.60 -16.75
C GLN A 122 5.59 -2.79 -15.81
N ARG A 123 5.46 -3.61 -14.76
CA ARG A 123 6.49 -3.76 -13.72
C ARG A 123 6.40 -5.11 -13.03
N GLU A 124 7.56 -5.71 -12.75
CA GLU A 124 7.67 -6.87 -11.86
C GLU A 124 7.22 -6.52 -10.43
N LYS A 125 6.82 -7.54 -9.66
CA LYS A 125 6.44 -7.36 -8.25
C LYS A 125 7.68 -7.05 -7.41
N LEU A 126 7.53 -6.14 -6.46
CA LEU A 126 8.55 -5.87 -5.45
C LEU A 126 8.45 -6.87 -4.29
N THR A 127 9.55 -7.10 -3.60
CA THR A 127 9.52 -7.78 -2.31
C THR A 127 8.79 -6.93 -1.28
N PRO A 128 8.25 -7.54 -0.20
CA PRO A 128 7.61 -6.78 0.88
C PRO A 128 8.51 -5.68 1.44
N PHE A 129 9.80 -5.94 1.67
CA PHE A 129 10.72 -4.96 2.26
C PHE A 129 11.10 -3.84 1.28
N GLU A 130 11.16 -4.12 -0.03
CA GLU A 130 11.28 -3.07 -1.04
C GLU A 130 10.04 -2.17 -1.06
N ALA A 131 8.84 -2.76 -0.94
CA ALA A 131 7.60 -1.99 -0.83
C ALA A 131 7.57 -1.12 0.44
N LEU A 132 7.94 -1.68 1.60
CA LEU A 132 8.07 -0.92 2.85
C LEU A 132 9.04 0.25 2.69
N LYS A 133 10.21 0.03 2.09
CA LYS A 133 11.24 1.07 1.84
C LYS A 133 10.69 2.21 0.99
N ILE A 134 9.95 1.90 -0.07
CA ILE A 134 9.32 2.91 -0.93
C ILE A 134 8.25 3.69 -0.15
N MET A 135 7.41 3.00 0.62
CA MET A 135 6.36 3.64 1.40
C MET A 135 6.94 4.57 2.50
N GLU A 136 7.99 4.14 3.20
CA GLU A 136 8.72 4.98 4.18
C GLU A 136 9.35 6.22 3.52
N ARG A 137 9.84 6.10 2.28
CA ARG A 137 10.55 7.20 1.61
C ARG A 137 9.62 8.19 0.91
N ASP A 138 8.62 7.68 0.19
CA ASP A 138 7.88 8.46 -0.82
C ASP A 138 6.46 8.85 -0.40
N PHE A 139 5.95 8.28 0.70
CA PHE A 139 4.55 8.39 1.11
C PHE A 139 4.32 8.88 2.54
N MET A 140 5.37 9.12 3.34
CA MET A 140 5.23 9.62 4.72
C MET A 140 4.53 10.99 4.81
N ASP A 141 4.62 11.80 3.75
CA ASP A 141 3.98 13.10 3.60
C ASP A 141 2.67 13.07 2.77
N LYS A 142 2.38 11.94 2.11
CA LYS A 142 1.24 11.79 1.19
C LYS A 142 0.12 10.90 1.70
N LEU A 143 0.42 10.02 2.65
CA LEU A 143 -0.56 9.16 3.31
C LEU A 143 -0.65 9.57 4.78
N ASP A 144 -1.76 9.23 5.41
CA ASP A 144 -1.92 9.44 6.85
C ASP A 144 -0.81 8.71 7.61
N VAL A 145 0.07 9.47 8.26
CA VAL A 145 1.28 8.95 8.90
C VAL A 145 0.97 7.94 10.01
N THR A 146 -0.17 8.10 10.69
CA THR A 146 -0.56 7.20 11.78
C THR A 146 -0.98 5.84 11.20
N ILE A 147 -1.82 5.87 10.16
CA ILE A 147 -2.27 4.65 9.47
C ILE A 147 -1.09 3.96 8.77
N LEU A 148 -0.24 4.74 8.09
CA LEU A 148 0.93 4.22 7.39
C LEU A 148 1.90 3.55 8.37
N THR A 149 2.24 4.21 9.48
CA THR A 149 3.19 3.65 10.45
C THR A 149 2.68 2.36 11.09
N GLU A 150 1.38 2.31 11.46
CA GLU A 150 0.78 1.08 11.99
C GLU A 150 0.81 -0.04 10.93
N PHE A 151 0.49 0.29 9.66
CA PHE A 151 0.55 -0.68 8.57
C PHE A 151 1.97 -1.23 8.36
N LEU A 152 2.98 -0.36 8.23
CA LEU A 152 4.36 -0.77 8.00
C LEU A 152 4.86 -1.69 9.13
N LYS A 153 4.56 -1.32 10.38
CA LYS A 153 4.95 -2.09 11.56
C LYS A 153 4.37 -3.49 11.53
N ARG A 154 3.05 -3.59 11.38
CA ARG A 154 2.31 -4.86 11.40
C ARG A 154 2.68 -5.78 10.25
N ILE A 155 2.92 -5.22 9.07
CA ILE A 155 3.37 -6.00 7.92
C ILE A 155 4.77 -6.54 8.15
N ALA A 156 5.71 -5.70 8.59
CA ALA A 156 7.08 -6.14 8.86
C ALA A 156 7.14 -7.25 9.93
N GLU A 157 6.31 -7.14 10.99
CA GLU A 157 6.21 -8.14 12.07
C GLU A 157 5.88 -9.55 11.54
N ASN A 158 5.08 -9.67 10.47
CA ASN A 158 4.73 -10.97 9.88
C ASN A 158 5.89 -11.68 9.17
N TYR A 159 7.02 -11.01 8.99
CA TYR A 159 8.21 -11.57 8.33
C TYR A 159 9.32 -11.97 9.31
N ILE A 160 9.14 -11.71 10.61
CA ILE A 160 10.06 -12.24 11.63
C ILE A 160 10.02 -13.77 11.58
N GLY A 161 11.18 -14.39 11.53
CA GLY A 161 11.34 -15.83 11.40
C GLY A 161 11.46 -16.33 9.95
N ASN A 162 11.22 -15.47 8.95
CA ASN A 162 11.32 -15.90 7.56
C ASN A 162 12.79 -15.96 7.11
N PRO A 163 13.18 -17.05 6.42
CA PRO A 163 14.49 -17.12 5.78
C PRO A 163 14.52 -16.20 4.55
N VAL A 164 15.64 -15.52 4.37
CA VAL A 164 15.87 -14.55 3.31
C VAL A 164 17.26 -14.70 2.72
N LYS A 165 17.40 -14.27 1.46
CA LYS A 165 18.67 -14.13 0.76
C LYS A 165 18.95 -12.65 0.50
N LEU A 166 20.18 -12.23 0.79
CA LEU A 166 20.69 -10.90 0.51
C LEU A 166 21.33 -10.83 -0.89
N ASN A 167 21.53 -9.62 -1.40
CA ASN A 167 22.15 -9.37 -2.71
C ASN A 167 23.63 -9.77 -2.82
N ASP A 168 24.29 -10.10 -1.71
CA ASP A 168 25.65 -10.66 -1.67
C ASP A 168 25.67 -12.20 -1.52
N ASP A 169 24.52 -12.84 -1.79
CA ASP A 169 24.25 -14.26 -1.62
C ASP A 169 24.23 -14.77 -0.17
N THR A 170 24.38 -13.89 0.82
CA THR A 170 24.23 -14.26 2.24
C THR A 170 22.80 -14.73 2.52
N ILE A 171 22.67 -15.88 3.19
CA ILE A 171 21.39 -16.42 3.65
C ILE A 171 21.27 -16.26 5.15
N GLY A 172 20.08 -15.86 5.60
CA GLY A 172 19.79 -15.71 7.03
C GLY A 172 18.30 -15.67 7.31
N GLU A 173 17.96 -15.40 8.56
CA GLU A 173 16.59 -15.29 9.06
C GLU A 173 16.36 -13.88 9.61
N ILE A 174 15.18 -13.30 9.38
CA ILE A 174 14.80 -12.03 10.00
C ILE A 174 14.53 -12.27 11.49
N VAL A 175 15.33 -11.67 12.37
CA VAL A 175 15.23 -11.93 13.82
C VAL A 175 14.83 -10.72 14.63
N PHE A 176 14.97 -9.53 14.08
CA PHE A 176 14.57 -8.29 14.76
C PHE A 176 14.23 -7.18 13.76
N LEU A 177 13.28 -6.34 14.14
CA LEU A 177 12.86 -5.16 13.37
C LEU A 177 13.25 -3.89 14.11
N SER A 178 13.91 -2.96 13.42
CA SER A 178 14.19 -1.65 14.00
C SER A 178 12.92 -0.81 14.07
N VAL A 179 12.66 -0.21 15.22
CA VAL A 179 11.51 0.70 15.44
C VAL A 179 11.58 1.97 14.58
N HIS A 180 12.76 2.32 14.06
CA HIS A 180 12.97 3.53 13.25
C HIS A 180 13.11 3.26 11.75
N LYS A 181 13.37 2.01 11.35
CA LYS A 181 13.55 1.59 9.95
C LYS A 181 13.05 0.17 9.78
N LEU A 182 11.75 0.03 9.56
CA LEU A 182 11.11 -1.28 9.44
C LEU A 182 11.55 -2.00 8.16
N SER A 183 11.87 -1.23 7.11
CA SER A 183 12.43 -1.76 5.87
C SER A 183 13.88 -2.30 5.98
N ARG A 184 14.55 -2.12 7.13
CA ARG A 184 15.95 -2.54 7.34
C ARG A 184 16.08 -3.39 8.61
N PRO A 185 15.70 -4.68 8.56
CA PRO A 185 15.71 -5.57 9.72
C PRO A 185 17.12 -6.05 10.09
N VAL A 186 17.23 -6.71 11.23
CA VAL A 186 18.41 -7.48 11.61
C VAL A 186 18.24 -8.92 11.16
N ILE A 187 19.24 -9.41 10.45
CA ILE A 187 19.30 -10.77 9.90
C ILE A 187 20.28 -11.60 10.72
N ARG A 188 19.92 -12.83 11.08
CA ARG A 188 20.84 -13.83 11.63
C ARG A 188 21.28 -14.77 10.52
N THR A 189 22.58 -14.82 10.23
CA THR A 189 23.10 -15.65 9.15
C THR A 189 22.98 -17.13 9.50
N THR A 190 22.59 -17.96 8.54
CA THR A 190 22.58 -19.42 8.72
C THR A 190 24.00 -19.98 8.84
N GLN A 191 24.96 -19.34 8.18
CA GLN A 191 26.38 -19.63 8.29
C GLN A 191 27.00 -18.78 9.39
N GLY A 192 27.44 -19.41 10.48
CA GLY A 192 28.24 -18.77 11.54
C GLY A 192 27.46 -17.94 12.56
N ASP A 193 26.12 -17.97 12.55
CA ASP A 193 25.24 -17.36 13.58
C ASP A 193 25.49 -15.86 13.83
N LYS A 194 25.92 -15.14 12.78
CA LYS A 194 26.26 -13.72 12.86
C LYS A 194 25.00 -12.86 12.72
N LEU A 195 24.90 -11.80 13.52
CA LEU A 195 23.86 -10.78 13.35
C LEU A 195 24.33 -9.68 12.40
N ILE A 196 23.51 -9.40 11.39
CA ILE A 196 23.70 -8.33 10.41
C ILE A 196 22.54 -7.34 10.56
N ASP A 197 22.80 -6.17 11.13
CA ASP A 197 21.84 -5.07 11.17
C ASP A 197 21.87 -4.31 9.84
N LEU A 198 20.84 -4.49 9.00
CA LEU A 198 20.73 -3.78 7.72
C LEU A 198 20.51 -2.27 7.89
N GLY A 199 20.10 -1.82 9.07
CA GLY A 199 19.96 -0.41 9.43
C GLY A 199 21.29 0.32 9.64
N ASN A 200 22.37 -0.43 9.89
CA ASN A 200 23.72 0.12 10.07
C ASN A 200 24.29 0.65 8.74
N LYS A 201 25.00 1.78 8.79
CA LYS A 201 25.63 2.42 7.63
C LYS A 201 26.60 1.50 6.89
N GLU A 202 27.30 0.62 7.61
CA GLU A 202 28.22 -0.36 7.01
C GLU A 202 27.51 -1.34 6.07
N ASN A 203 26.25 -1.65 6.38
CA ASN A 203 25.42 -2.60 5.64
C ASN A 203 24.42 -1.91 4.70
N ALA A 204 24.59 -0.61 4.43
CA ALA A 204 23.63 0.18 3.66
C ALA A 204 23.42 -0.32 2.21
N LYS A 205 24.35 -1.12 1.68
CA LYS A 205 24.27 -1.73 0.35
C LYS A 205 23.62 -3.11 0.33
N LEU A 206 23.44 -3.75 1.49
CA LEU A 206 22.88 -5.09 1.60
C LEU A 206 21.35 -5.02 1.54
N GLU A 207 20.73 -5.69 0.58
CA GLU A 207 19.27 -5.67 0.41
C GLU A 207 18.71 -7.09 0.40
N ILE A 208 17.50 -7.27 0.94
CA ILE A 208 16.76 -8.54 0.82
C ILE A 208 16.26 -8.65 -0.61
N VAL A 209 16.76 -9.64 -1.35
CA VAL A 209 16.38 -9.88 -2.75
C VAL A 209 15.41 -11.03 -2.91
N GLU A 210 15.35 -11.94 -1.94
CA GLU A 210 14.52 -13.14 -2.01
C GLU A 210 14.08 -13.62 -0.62
N PHE A 211 12.86 -14.14 -0.55
CA PHE A 211 12.31 -14.86 0.60
C PHE A 211 12.30 -16.35 0.24
N LEU A 212 12.91 -17.18 1.08
CA LEU A 212 13.15 -18.60 0.82
C LEU A 212 12.01 -19.50 1.34
#